data_AF-A0AAV8TS16-F1
#
_entry.id   AF-A0AAV8TS16-F1
#
_cell.length_a   1.000
_cell.length_b   1.000
_cell.length_c   1.000
_cell.angle_alpha   90.00
_cell.angle_beta   90.00
_cell.angle_gamma   90.00
#
_symmetry.space_group_name_H-M   'P 1'
#
loop_
_entity.id
_entity.type
_entity.pdbx_description
1 polymer ?
#
loop_
_entity_poly.entity_id
_entity_poly.type
_entity_poly.pdbx_seq_one_letter_code
_entity_poly.pdbx_strand_id
1 'polypeptide(L)'
;MQRVTQWNLDFAEHSEQGDRYQELVHRVDEALGFMAAAGLTVEHPIMTTTDFWTSHECLLLPYEQALTRLDSTSGQYYDCSAHMLWC
;
A
#
# COMPACT_ATOMS: atom_id res chain seq x y z
N MET A 1 -10.99 5.83 -1.54
CA MET A 1 -9.83 6.69 -1.89
C MET A 1 -10.02 8.22 -1.71
N GLN A 2 -11.07 8.75 -1.06
CA GLN A 2 -11.23 10.21 -0.86
C GLN A 2 -10.17 10.90 0.04
N ARG A 3 -9.27 10.13 0.67
CA ARG A 3 -8.24 10.64 1.58
C ARG A 3 -6.87 10.90 0.94
N VAL A 4 -6.63 10.50 -0.31
CA VAL A 4 -5.35 10.78 -1.00
C VAL A 4 -5.13 12.29 -1.11
N THR A 5 -6.20 13.03 -1.42
CA THR A 5 -6.19 14.50 -1.46
C THR A 5 -5.98 15.14 -0.08
N GLN A 6 -6.32 14.42 1.00
CA GLN A 6 -6.19 14.90 2.38
C GLN A 6 -4.88 14.48 3.06
N TRP A 7 -4.15 13.53 2.46
CA TRP A 7 -2.77 13.20 2.83
C TRP A 7 -1.74 14.21 2.30
N ASN A 8 -2.17 15.17 1.47
CA ASN A 8 -1.35 16.30 1.06
C ASN A 8 -1.39 17.36 2.15
N LEU A 9 -0.53 17.28 3.16
CA LEU A 9 0.87 17.75 3.16
C LEU A 9 0.95 19.24 2.83
N ASP A 10 0.73 20.06 3.87
CA ASP A 10 1.10 21.49 3.98
C ASP A 10 2.53 21.79 3.45
N PHE A 11 3.37 20.76 3.34
CA PHE A 11 4.71 20.78 2.76
C PHE A 11 4.75 21.05 1.24
N ALA A 12 3.73 20.63 0.47
CA ALA A 12 3.77 20.74 -1.00
C ALA A 12 3.29 22.11 -1.53
N GLU A 13 2.53 22.88 -0.74
CA GLU A 13 1.93 24.16 -1.18
C GLU A 13 2.94 25.26 -1.54
N HIS A 14 4.19 25.18 -1.06
CA HIS A 14 5.18 26.26 -1.19
C HIS A 14 6.48 25.84 -1.89
N SER A 15 6.46 24.76 -2.68
CA SER A 15 7.64 24.23 -3.39
C SER A 15 7.41 24.11 -4.89
N GLU A 16 8.46 24.27 -5.70
CA GLU A 16 8.42 24.09 -7.17
C GLU A 16 8.00 22.65 -7.57
N GLN A 17 8.21 21.69 -6.67
CA GLN A 17 7.78 20.30 -6.81
C GLN A 17 6.28 20.12 -6.59
N GLY A 18 5.61 21.11 -6.00
CA GLY A 18 4.17 21.14 -5.74
C GLY A 18 3.33 21.14 -7.02
N ASP A 19 3.73 21.92 -8.03
CA ASP A 19 2.99 22.01 -9.30
C ASP A 19 2.93 20.66 -10.04
N ARG A 20 4.08 19.96 -10.12
CA ARG A 20 4.17 18.64 -10.74
C ARG A 20 3.40 17.58 -9.94
N TYR A 21 3.37 17.72 -8.63
CA TYR A 21 2.57 16.87 -7.76
C TYR A 21 1.07 17.13 -7.96
N GLN A 22 0.63 18.39 -8.08
CA GLN A 22 -0.76 18.77 -8.38
C GLN A 22 -1.22 18.24 -9.74
N GLU A 23 -0.38 18.31 -10.77
CA GLU A 23 -0.69 17.73 -12.08
C GLU A 23 -0.93 16.21 -12.00
N LEU A 24 -0.10 15.50 -11.23
CA LEU A 24 -0.27 14.07 -10.99
C LEU A 24 -1.59 13.77 -10.27
N VAL A 25 -1.92 14.54 -9.23
CA VAL A 25 -3.18 14.40 -8.48
C VAL A 25 -4.37 14.63 -9.39
N HIS A 26 -4.35 15.68 -10.23
CA HIS A 26 -5.44 15.96 -11.16
C HIS A 26 -5.69 14.79 -12.13
N ARG A 27 -4.62 14.22 -12.69
CA ARG A 27 -4.73 13.06 -13.59
C ARG A 27 -5.24 11.81 -12.89
N VAL A 28 -4.90 11.61 -11.61
CA VAL A 28 -5.45 10.52 -10.80
C VAL A 28 -6.95 10.73 -10.57
N ASP A 29 -7.38 11.96 -10.29
CA ASP A 29 -8.80 12.29 -10.11
C ASP A 29 -9.62 12.07 -11.38
N GLU A 30 -9.11 12.49 -12.55
CA GLU A 30 -9.73 12.21 -13.85
C GLU A 30 -9.90 10.70 -14.11
N ALA A 31 -8.87 9.89 -13.79
CA ALA A 31 -8.93 8.44 -13.94
C ALA A 31 -9.98 7.80 -13.01
N LEU A 32 -10.07 8.28 -11.76
CA LEU A 32 -11.10 7.85 -10.81
C LEU A 32 -12.51 8.25 -11.28
N GLY A 33 -12.67 9.46 -11.85
CA GLY A 33 -13.91 9.92 -12.46
C GLY A 33 -14.34 9.05 -13.66
N PHE A 34 -13.39 8.65 -14.51
CA PHE A 34 -13.64 7.72 -15.61
C PHE A 34 -14.10 6.35 -15.10
N MET A 35 -13.45 5.80 -14.08
CA MET A 35 -13.84 4.53 -13.48
C MET A 35 -15.26 4.59 -12.88
N ALA A 36 -15.61 5.69 -12.22
CA ALA A 36 -16.97 5.92 -11.72
C ALA A 36 -17.99 6.00 -12.86
N ALA A 37 -17.68 6.72 -13.95
CA ALA A 37 -18.54 6.81 -15.14
C ALA A 37 -18.72 5.46 -15.86
N ALA A 38 -17.71 4.58 -15.80
CA ALA A 38 -17.76 3.22 -16.33
C ALA A 38 -18.55 2.22 -15.44
N GLY A 39 -19.08 2.67 -14.29
CA GLY A 39 -19.91 1.87 -13.40
C GLY A 39 -19.17 1.22 -12.23
N LEU A 40 -17.87 1.50 -12.04
CA LEU A 40 -17.13 1.13 -10.83
C LEU A 40 -17.36 2.21 -9.77
N THR A 41 -18.48 2.09 -9.03
CA THR A 41 -18.80 3.07 -7.99
C THR A 41 -17.81 3.00 -6.83
N VAL A 42 -17.77 4.06 -6.03
CA VAL A 42 -16.87 4.17 -4.88
C VAL A 42 -17.13 3.08 -3.83
N GLU A 43 -18.30 2.45 -3.82
CA GLU A 43 -18.61 1.32 -2.95
C GLU A 43 -17.97 -0.01 -3.38
N HIS A 44 -17.39 -0.09 -4.59
CA HIS A 44 -16.73 -1.31 -5.04
C HIS A 44 -15.54 -1.63 -4.09
N PRO A 45 -15.38 -2.87 -3.61
CA PRO A 45 -14.33 -3.23 -2.65
C PRO A 45 -12.93 -2.78 -3.09
N ILE A 46 -12.61 -2.95 -4.37
CA ILE A 46 -11.34 -2.50 -4.99
C ILE A 46 -11.05 -1.00 -4.77
N MET A 47 -12.07 -0.15 -4.60
CA MET A 47 -11.93 1.30 -4.39
C MET A 47 -11.77 1.70 -2.92
N THR A 48 -12.01 0.76 -2.01
CA THR A 48 -12.06 0.98 -0.54
C THR A 48 -11.05 0.14 0.23
N THR A 49 -10.53 -0.94 -0.36
CA THR A 49 -9.51 -1.80 0.24
C THR A 49 -8.16 -1.59 -0.40
N THR A 50 -7.10 -1.78 0.38
CA THR A 50 -5.72 -1.83 -0.12
C THR A 50 -5.00 -2.92 0.64
N ASP A 51 -4.09 -3.62 -0.04
CA ASP A 51 -3.24 -4.60 0.62
C ASP A 51 -2.11 -3.87 1.34
N PHE A 52 -1.94 -4.18 2.62
CA PHE A 52 -0.87 -3.64 3.45
C PHE A 52 -0.01 -4.78 3.98
N TRP A 53 1.30 -4.68 3.72
CA TRP A 53 2.27 -5.71 4.05
C TRP A 53 3.33 -5.18 5.01
N THR A 54 3.86 -6.07 5.84
CA THR A 54 4.89 -5.77 6.85
C THR A 54 6.24 -6.35 6.45
N SER A 55 7.32 -5.66 6.78
CA SER A 55 8.70 -6.14 6.63
C SER A 55 9.62 -5.65 7.73
N HIS A 56 10.67 -6.43 8.04
CA HIS A 56 11.74 -6.06 8.97
C HIS A 56 13.05 -6.81 8.67
N GLU A 57 14.13 -6.40 9.33
CA GLU A 57 15.45 -7.04 9.23
C GLU A 57 15.48 -8.37 9.98
N CYS A 58 15.92 -9.44 9.32
CA CYS A 58 16.09 -10.77 9.90
C CYS A 58 17.33 -10.83 10.82
N LEU A 59 17.29 -10.07 11.90
CA LEU A 59 18.45 -9.84 12.75
C LEU A 59 18.53 -10.84 13.92
N LEU A 60 17.41 -11.10 14.60
CA LEU A 60 17.37 -11.94 15.79
C LEU A 60 16.87 -13.35 15.44
N LEU A 61 17.76 -14.21 14.95
CA LEU A 61 17.41 -15.56 14.47
C LEU A 61 16.60 -16.42 15.44
N PRO A 62 16.81 -16.38 16.78
CA PRO A 62 15.95 -17.13 17.70
C PRO A 62 14.48 -16.69 17.69
N TYR A 63 14.21 -15.40 17.44
CA TYR A 63 12.85 -14.85 17.31
C TYR A 63 12.21 -15.31 15.99
N GLU A 64 12.95 -15.20 14.89
CA GLU A 64 12.51 -15.62 13.56
C GLU A 64 12.25 -17.13 13.49
N GLN A 65 13.13 -17.94 14.07
CA GLN A 65 12.93 -19.39 14.19
C GLN A 65 11.65 -19.73 14.97
N ALA A 66 11.35 -18.98 16.04
CA ALA A 66 10.15 -19.20 16.84
C ALA A 66 8.86 -18.82 16.09
N LEU A 67 8.93 -18.00 15.03
CA LEU A 67 7.81 -17.58 14.18
C LEU A 67 7.75 -18.29 12.83
N THR A 68 8.76 -19.11 12.51
CA THR A 68 8.76 -19.98 11.32
C THR A 68 7.72 -21.11 11.45
N ARG A 69 6.88 -21.30 10.42
CA ARG A 69 5.81 -22.31 10.37
C ARG A 69 5.90 -23.14 9.09
N LEU A 70 5.48 -24.40 9.19
CA LEU A 70 5.25 -25.25 8.02
C LEU A 70 3.88 -24.91 7.44
N ASP A 71 3.83 -24.46 6.18
CA ASP A 71 2.58 -24.17 5.50
C ASP A 71 1.85 -25.47 5.14
N SER A 72 0.55 -25.51 5.44
CA SER A 72 -0.29 -26.69 5.25
C SER A 72 -0.63 -27.00 3.79
N THR A 73 -0.49 -26.03 2.89
CA THR A 73 -0.87 -26.18 1.48
C THR A 73 0.29 -26.55 0.56
N SER A 74 1.46 -26.01 0.84
CA SER A 74 2.68 -26.16 0.04
C SER A 74 3.72 -27.08 0.69
N GLY A 75 3.63 -27.32 2.00
CA GLY A 75 4.63 -28.08 2.74
C GLY A 75 6.00 -27.39 2.85
N GLN A 76 6.07 -26.08 2.59
CA GLN A 76 7.28 -25.28 2.74
C GLN A 76 7.28 -24.53 4.08
N TYR A 77 8.48 -24.17 4.56
CA TYR A 77 8.62 -23.34 5.75
C TYR A 77 8.58 -21.86 5.37
N TYR A 78 7.77 -21.10 6.09
CA TYR A 78 7.66 -19.65 5.98
C TYR A 78 7.89 -19.01 7.33
N ASP A 79 8.66 -17.93 7.36
CA ASP A 79 8.69 -17.07 8.54
C ASP A 79 7.41 -16.23 8.59
N CYS A 80 6.62 -16.40 9.64
CA CYS A 80 5.36 -15.68 9.82
C CYS A 80 5.53 -14.42 10.69
N SER A 81 6.76 -13.96 10.93
CA SER A 81 7.03 -12.71 11.63
C SER A 81 6.69 -11.47 10.78
N ALA A 82 6.83 -11.56 9.45
CA ALA A 82 6.46 -10.53 8.49
C ALA A 82 6.22 -11.13 7.09
N HIS A 83 5.78 -10.30 6.14
CA HIS A 83 5.54 -10.73 4.75
C HIS A 83 6.82 -10.76 3.92
N MET A 84 7.81 -9.95 4.30
CA MET A 84 9.13 -9.91 3.68
C MET A 84 10.17 -9.63 4.76
N LEU A 85 11.31 -10.32 4.69
CA LEU A 85 12.46 -10.12 5.58
C LEU A 85 13.68 -9.72 4.76
N TRP A 86 14.52 -8.80 5.27
CA TRP A 86 15.80 -8.42 4.64
C TRP A 86 17.02 -8.81 5.49
N CYS A 87 18.17 -8.92 4.83
CA CYS A 87 19.49 -9.16 5.44
C CYS A 87 20.40 -7.94 5.27
#